data_AF-A0AAW5ECV0-F1
#
_entry.id   AF-A0AAW5ECV0-F1
#
_cell.length_a   1.000
_cell.length_b   1.000
_cell.length_c   1.000
_cell.angle_alpha   90.00
_cell.angle_beta   90.00
_cell.angle_gamma   90.00
#
_symmetry.space_group_name_H-M   'P 1'
#
loop_
_entity.id
_entity.type
_entity.pdbx_description
1 polymer ?
#
loop_
_entity_poly.entity_id
_entity_poly.type
_entity_poly.pdbx_seq_one_letter_code
_entity_poly.pdbx_strand_id
1 'polypeptide(L)'
;DAQTIASTVASPIEDAINGADNMIYMDSTSSSSGTMSLTVYFDIGTDPDQATIDVNNRISAATAKMPDAVKKLGVTVRKTSSATLAAISMYSSDGSMSAVDVYNYITLNVLDELKRVPGVGDANAIGNR
;
A
#
# COMPACT_ATOMS: atom_id res chain seq x y z
N ASP A 1 7.99 13.49 -13.23
CA ASP A 1 7.15 14.31 -12.32
C ASP A 1 5.82 13.60 -12.07
N ALA A 2 4.93 14.17 -11.25
CA ALA A 2 3.63 13.55 -10.95
C ALA A 2 2.78 13.30 -12.22
N GLN A 3 2.87 14.19 -13.21
CA GLN A 3 2.14 14.07 -14.47
C GLN A 3 2.66 12.91 -15.35
N THR A 4 3.98 12.69 -15.37
CA THR A 4 4.58 11.52 -16.00
C THR A 4 4.09 10.23 -15.35
N ILE A 5 3.98 10.19 -14.01
CA ILE A 5 3.50 9.01 -13.29
C ILE A 5 2.01 8.75 -13.55
N ALA A 6 1.19 9.80 -13.53
CA ALA A 6 -0.23 9.69 -13.85
C ALA A 6 -0.45 9.10 -15.25
N SER A 7 0.31 9.55 -16.25
CA SER A 7 0.16 9.09 -17.63
C SER A 7 0.80 7.73 -17.92
N THR A 8 1.96 7.41 -17.34
CA THR A 8 2.74 6.21 -17.69
C THR A 8 2.56 5.04 -16.74
N VAL A 9 1.98 5.26 -15.55
CA VAL A 9 1.81 4.24 -14.51
C VAL A 9 0.35 4.16 -14.06
N ALA A 10 -0.27 5.29 -13.69
CA ALA A 10 -1.63 5.27 -13.16
C ALA A 10 -2.62 4.80 -14.22
N SER A 11 -2.62 5.43 -15.41
CA SER A 11 -3.57 5.10 -16.47
C SER A 11 -3.54 3.61 -16.89
N PRO A 12 -2.39 2.95 -17.13
CA PRO A 12 -2.35 1.51 -17.40
C PRO A 12 -2.89 0.63 -16.27
N ILE A 13 -2.68 1.02 -15.01
CA ILE A 13 -3.18 0.30 -13.84
C ILE A 13 -4.70 0.46 -13.71
N GLU A 14 -5.17 1.70 -13.82
CA GLU A 14 -6.59 2.05 -13.75
C GLU A 14 -7.37 1.33 -14.84
N ASP A 15 -6.89 1.33 -16.09
CA ASP A 15 -7.51 0.62 -17.21
C ASP A 15 -7.61 -0.89 -16.97
N ALA A 16 -6.60 -1.48 -16.33
CA ALA A 16 -6.59 -2.93 -16.07
C ALA A 16 -7.52 -3.32 -14.91
N ILE A 17 -7.62 -2.47 -13.90
CA ILE A 17 -8.50 -2.68 -12.74
C ILE A 17 -9.95 -2.39 -13.11
N ASN A 18 -10.19 -1.49 -14.06
CA ASN A 18 -11.52 -1.14 -14.50
C ASN A 18 -12.31 -2.40 -14.94
N GLY A 19 -13.52 -2.54 -14.41
CA GLY A 19 -14.35 -3.72 -14.59
C GLY A 19 -13.94 -4.94 -13.77
N ALA A 20 -13.14 -4.78 -12.71
CA ALA A 20 -12.98 -5.81 -11.68
C ALA A 20 -14.34 -6.12 -11.04
N ASP A 21 -14.59 -7.39 -10.74
CA ASP A 21 -15.88 -7.84 -10.24
C ASP A 21 -16.20 -7.15 -8.92
N ASN A 22 -17.44 -6.66 -8.80
CA ASN A 22 -17.96 -5.92 -7.64
C ASN A 22 -17.21 -4.62 -7.29
N MET A 23 -16.38 -4.08 -8.21
CA MET A 23 -15.78 -2.76 -8.03
C MET A 23 -16.85 -1.66 -8.11
N ILE A 24 -16.87 -0.76 -7.12
CA ILE A 24 -17.75 0.42 -7.10
C ILE A 24 -17.04 1.61 -7.74
N TYR A 25 -15.84 1.93 -7.25
CA TYR A 25 -15.04 3.05 -7.73
C TYR A 25 -13.57 2.87 -7.37
N MET A 26 -12.72 3.73 -7.92
CA MET A 26 -11.30 3.81 -7.58
C MET A 26 -10.88 5.26 -7.45
N ASP A 27 -9.90 5.52 -6.58
CA ASP A 27 -9.32 6.84 -6.33
C ASP A 27 -7.79 6.74 -6.41
N SER A 28 -7.18 7.59 -7.24
CA SER A 28 -5.74 7.60 -7.47
C SER A 28 -5.10 8.91 -7.03
N THR A 29 -3.98 8.80 -6.31
CA THR A 29 -3.19 9.94 -5.87
C THR A 29 -1.74 9.74 -6.31
N SER A 30 -1.19 10.73 -7.01
CA SER A 30 0.23 10.75 -7.42
C SER A 30 0.96 11.91 -6.75
N SER A 31 2.09 11.61 -6.12
CA SER A 31 2.94 12.58 -5.44
C SER A 31 4.10 13.05 -6.33
N SER A 32 4.56 14.27 -6.11
CA SER A 32 5.79 14.81 -6.72
C SER A 32 7.05 14.04 -6.31
N SER A 33 6.99 13.27 -5.22
CA SER A 33 8.08 12.38 -4.75
C SER A 33 8.27 11.12 -5.60
N GLY A 34 7.46 10.92 -6.64
CA GLY A 34 7.57 9.74 -7.50
C GLY A 34 6.72 8.55 -7.04
N THR A 35 5.86 8.75 -6.05
CA THR A 35 5.00 7.71 -5.47
C THR A 35 3.57 7.85 -5.98
N MET A 36 2.92 6.74 -6.31
CA MET A 36 1.50 6.70 -6.65
C MET A 36 0.80 5.69 -5.76
N SER A 37 -0.42 6.03 -5.35
CA SER A 37 -1.31 5.15 -4.58
C SER A 37 -2.67 5.13 -5.27
N LEU A 38 -3.24 3.92 -5.39
CA LEU A 38 -4.57 3.69 -5.94
C LEU A 38 -5.37 2.91 -4.90
N THR A 39 -6.53 3.42 -4.55
CA THR A 39 -7.49 2.75 -3.68
C THR A 39 -8.67 2.30 -4.51
N VAL A 40 -8.99 1.01 -4.46
CA VAL A 40 -10.13 0.41 -5.16
C VAL A 40 -11.17 0.01 -4.14
N TYR A 41 -12.42 0.44 -4.37
CA TYR A 41 -13.53 0.22 -3.46
C TYR A 41 -14.48 -0.82 -4.06
N PHE A 42 -14.90 -1.77 -3.24
CA PHE A 42 -15.73 -2.91 -3.63
C PHE A 42 -17.06 -2.92 -2.89
N ASP A 43 -18.07 -3.57 -3.47
CA ASP A 43 -19.40 -3.72 -2.87
C ASP A 43 -19.35 -4.46 -1.53
N ILE A 44 -20.28 -4.12 -0.64
CA ILE A 44 -20.41 -4.73 0.68
C ILE A 44 -20.71 -6.22 0.49
N GLY A 45 -19.93 -7.08 1.17
CA GLY A 45 -20.04 -8.53 1.05
C GLY A 45 -19.10 -9.14 0.01
N THR A 46 -18.34 -8.33 -0.75
CA THR A 46 -17.22 -8.83 -1.57
C THR A 46 -16.16 -9.46 -0.67
N ASP A 47 -15.72 -10.67 -1.02
CA ASP A 47 -14.60 -11.32 -0.34
C ASP A 47 -13.30 -10.53 -0.62
N PRO A 48 -12.66 -9.94 0.40
CA PRO A 48 -11.47 -9.15 0.20
C PRO A 48 -10.27 -10.00 -0.28
N ASP A 49 -10.19 -11.30 0.06
CA ASP A 49 -9.19 -12.24 -0.50
C ASP A 49 -9.32 -12.34 -2.01
N GLN A 50 -10.54 -12.63 -2.48
CA GLN A 50 -10.79 -12.79 -3.91
C GLN A 50 -10.55 -11.49 -4.67
N ALA A 51 -11.07 -10.35 -4.16
CA ALA A 51 -10.86 -9.04 -4.77
C ALA A 51 -9.36 -8.70 -4.89
N THR A 52 -8.55 -9.07 -3.90
CA THR A 52 -7.10 -8.84 -3.93
C THR A 52 -6.40 -9.71 -4.97
N ILE A 53 -6.82 -10.96 -5.12
CA ILE A 53 -6.30 -11.87 -6.16
C ILE A 53 -6.66 -11.33 -7.54
N ASP A 54 -7.91 -10.91 -7.74
CA ASP A 54 -8.38 -10.39 -9.04
C ASP A 54 -7.66 -9.10 -9.44
N VAL A 55 -7.50 -8.17 -8.50
CA VAL A 55 -6.71 -6.94 -8.72
C VAL A 55 -5.25 -7.27 -9.03
N ASN A 56 -4.62 -8.17 -8.29
CA ASN A 56 -3.23 -8.59 -8.55
C ASN A 56 -3.07 -9.21 -9.95
N ASN A 57 -3.99 -10.09 -10.35
CA ASN A 57 -3.96 -10.73 -11.66
C ASN A 57 -4.08 -9.70 -12.79
N ARG A 58 -4.97 -8.72 -12.63
CA ARG A 58 -5.16 -7.62 -13.60
C ARG A 58 -3.94 -6.70 -13.69
N ILE A 59 -3.37 -6.30 -12.56
CA ILE A 59 -2.16 -5.47 -12.53
C ILE A 59 -0.96 -6.22 -13.14
N SER A 60 -0.86 -7.53 -12.90
CA SER A 60 0.21 -8.35 -13.49
C SER A 60 0.18 -8.30 -15.03
N ALA A 61 -1.01 -8.34 -15.62
CA ALA A 61 -1.18 -8.15 -17.07
C ALA A 61 -0.84 -6.72 -17.54
N ALA A 62 -1.12 -5.71 -16.70
CA ALA A 62 -0.82 -4.30 -17.00
C ALA A 62 0.68 -3.97 -16.89
N THR A 63 1.42 -4.71 -16.08
CA THR A 63 2.84 -4.46 -15.77
C THR A 63 3.70 -4.44 -17.03
N ALA A 64 3.35 -5.22 -18.06
CA ALA A 64 4.05 -5.23 -19.35
C ALA A 64 4.05 -3.86 -20.07
N LYS A 65 3.04 -3.02 -19.83
CA LYS A 65 2.88 -1.69 -20.44
C LYS A 65 3.62 -0.59 -19.67
N MET A 66 4.19 -0.90 -18.50
CA MET A 66 4.84 0.08 -17.64
C MET A 66 6.31 0.29 -18.00
N PRO A 67 6.90 1.46 -17.65
CA PRO A 67 8.32 1.71 -17.78
C PRO A 67 9.18 0.73 -16.97
N ASP A 68 10.40 0.44 -17.45
CA ASP A 68 11.33 -0.50 -16.81
C ASP A 68 11.70 -0.12 -15.37
N ALA A 69 11.75 1.19 -15.06
CA ALA A 69 12.02 1.68 -13.71
C ALA A 69 10.94 1.23 -12.70
N VAL A 70 9.67 1.23 -13.12
CA VAL A 70 8.53 0.82 -12.28
C VAL A 70 8.49 -0.69 -12.14
N LYS A 71 8.73 -1.42 -13.24
CA LYS A 71 8.82 -2.89 -13.22
C LYS A 71 9.90 -3.39 -12.24
N LYS A 72 11.03 -2.69 -12.15
CA LYS A 72 12.11 -3.00 -11.20
C LYS A 72 11.73 -2.73 -9.74
N LEU A 73 10.96 -1.67 -9.47
CA LEU A 73 10.48 -1.35 -8.12
C LEU A 73 9.34 -2.27 -7.67
N GLY A 74 8.57 -2.78 -8.63
CA GLY A 74 7.41 -3.61 -8.40
C GLY A 74 6.18 -2.81 -8.00
N VAL A 75 5.00 -3.43 -8.18
CA VAL A 75 3.72 -2.90 -7.71
C VAL A 75 3.28 -3.77 -6.55
N THR A 76 2.86 -3.15 -5.45
CA THR A 76 2.38 -3.86 -4.26
C THR A 76 0.89 -3.64 -4.11
N VAL A 77 0.13 -4.73 -4.04
CA VAL A 77 -1.31 -4.71 -3.78
C VAL A 77 -1.55 -5.26 -2.38
N ARG A 78 -2.30 -4.52 -1.58
CA ARG A 78 -2.65 -4.91 -0.21
C ARG A 78 -4.11 -4.63 0.02
N LYS A 79 -4.75 -5.49 0.80
CA LYS A 79 -6.06 -5.19 1.39
C LYS A 79 -5.86 -4.09 2.41
N THR A 80 -6.70 -3.08 2.34
CA THR A 80 -6.75 -2.04 3.36
C THR A 80 -8.15 -2.00 3.95
N SER A 81 -8.23 -1.91 5.27
CA SER A 81 -9.45 -1.56 5.98
C SER A 81 -9.31 -0.10 6.41
N SER A 82 -10.34 0.70 6.22
CA SER A 82 -10.35 2.11 6.64
C SER A 82 -10.35 2.30 8.16
N ALA A 83 -10.56 1.23 8.93
CA ALA A 83 -10.55 1.28 10.39
C ALA A 83 -9.18 0.89 10.96
N THR A 84 -8.53 1.84 11.64
CA THR A 84 -7.37 1.54 12.49
C THR A 84 -7.84 0.71 13.69
N LEU A 85 -7.40 -0.54 13.79
CA LEU A 85 -7.77 -1.43 14.90
C LEU A 85 -7.13 -1.00 16.22
N ALA A 86 -5.84 -0.62 16.20
CA ALA A 86 -5.08 -0.26 17.38
C ALA A 86 -3.93 0.70 17.04
N ALA A 87 -3.55 1.53 18.00
CA ALA A 87 -2.33 2.35 17.96
C ALA A 87 -1.43 1.94 19.12
N ILE A 88 -0.18 1.57 18.82
CA ILE A 88 0.82 1.14 19.80
C ILE A 88 1.90 2.21 19.88
N SER A 89 2.12 2.76 21.08
CA SER A 89 3.20 3.72 21.33
C SER A 89 4.38 3.03 21.99
N MET A 90 5.58 3.26 21.48
CA MET A 90 6.84 2.78 22.05
C MET A 90 7.74 3.97 22.35
N TYR A 91 8.44 3.90 23.48
CA TYR A 91 9.36 4.94 23.94
C TYR A 91 10.51 4.30 24.72
N SER A 92 11.66 4.98 24.78
CA SER A 92 12.77 4.59 25.65
C SER A 92 12.51 5.13 27.06
N SER A 93 12.49 4.22 28.04
CA SER A 93 12.21 4.53 29.45
C SER A 93 13.40 5.15 30.18
N ASP A 94 14.62 4.84 29.73
CA ASP A 94 15.89 5.36 30.25
C ASP A 94 16.42 6.57 29.48
N GLY A 95 15.72 7.00 28.42
CA GLY A 95 16.12 8.11 27.55
C GLY A 95 17.33 7.82 26.66
N SER A 96 17.77 6.56 26.58
CA SER A 96 18.91 6.13 25.75
C SER A 96 18.65 6.24 24.26
N MET A 97 17.38 6.27 23.84
CA MET A 97 16.98 6.36 22.44
C MET A 97 16.16 7.62 22.18
N SER A 98 16.54 8.38 21.16
CA SER A 98 15.73 9.49 20.66
C SER A 98 14.47 8.97 19.94
N ALA A 99 13.53 9.86 19.63
CA ALA A 99 12.34 9.50 18.85
C ALA A 99 12.68 8.89 17.48
N VAL A 100 13.76 9.37 16.84
CA VAL A 100 14.25 8.85 15.55
C VAL A 100 14.85 7.45 15.73
N ASP A 101 15.62 7.23 16.81
CA ASP A 101 16.20 5.92 17.10
C ASP A 101 15.11 4.88 17.38
N VAL A 102 14.07 5.26 18.14
CA VAL A 102 12.90 4.41 18.39
C VAL A 102 12.17 4.12 17.08
N TYR A 103 11.90 5.13 16.25
CA TYR A 103 11.26 4.94 14.94
C TYR A 103 12.03 3.94 14.05
N ASN A 104 13.35 4.07 13.98
CA ASN A 104 14.21 3.16 13.22
C ASN A 104 14.19 1.74 13.80
N TYR A 105 14.25 1.61 15.13
CA TYR A 105 14.16 0.30 15.79
C TYR A 105 12.84 -0.40 15.49
N ILE A 106 11.72 0.32 15.55
CA ILE A 106 10.38 -0.20 15.22
C ILE A 106 10.35 -0.69 13.77
N THR A 107 10.80 0.17 12.85
CA THR A 107 10.77 -0.11 11.41
C THR A 107 11.59 -1.35 11.07
N LEU A 108 12.76 -1.52 11.70
CA LEU A 108 13.69 -2.60 11.37
C LEU A 108 13.39 -3.93 12.10
N ASN A 109 12.85 -3.88 13.32
CA ASN A 109 12.77 -5.06 14.19
C ASN A 109 11.35 -5.47 14.58
N VAL A 110 10.37 -4.56 14.50
CA VAL A 110 9.02 -4.79 15.05
C VAL A 110 7.96 -4.83 13.95
N LEU A 111 8.07 -3.95 12.96
CA LEU A 111 7.03 -3.74 11.96
C LEU A 111 6.69 -4.99 11.16
N ASP A 112 7.70 -5.71 10.69
CA ASP A 112 7.50 -6.94 9.90
C ASP A 112 6.95 -8.09 10.75
N GLU A 113 7.35 -8.17 12.02
CA GLU A 113 6.80 -9.18 12.94
C GLU A 113 5.32 -8.90 13.25
N LEU A 114 4.93 -7.63 13.45
CA LEU A 114 3.53 -7.25 13.62
C LEU A 114 2.69 -7.63 12.39
N LYS A 115 3.21 -7.40 11.17
CA LYS A 115 2.52 -7.77 9.92
C LYS A 115 2.32 -9.28 9.76
N ARG A 116 3.08 -10.12 10.48
CA ARG A 116 2.96 -11.59 10.44
C ARG A 116 1.98 -12.15 11.47
N VAL A 117 1.51 -11.34 12.44
CA VAL A 117 0.56 -11.79 13.45
C VAL A 117 -0.78 -12.12 12.77
N PRO A 118 -1.35 -13.33 12.97
CA PRO A 118 -2.65 -13.69 12.41
C PRO A 118 -3.73 -12.68 12.79
N GLY A 119 -4.44 -12.17 11.78
CA GLY A 119 -5.50 -11.15 11.95
C GLY A 119 -5.03 -9.70 11.77
N VAL A 120 -3.73 -9.44 11.65
CA VAL A 120 -3.21 -8.12 11.27
C VAL A 120 -3.27 -7.96 9.75
N GLY A 121 -4.09 -7.01 9.28
CA GLY A 121 -4.23 -6.71 7.84
C GLY A 121 -3.08 -5.86 7.29
N ASP A 122 -2.75 -4.76 7.97
CA ASP A 122 -1.57 -3.93 7.70
C ASP A 122 -1.09 -3.26 9.00
N ALA A 123 0.17 -2.86 9.02
CA ALA A 123 0.77 -2.10 10.12
C ALA A 123 1.74 -1.05 9.56
N ASN A 124 1.74 0.14 10.15
CA ASN A 124 2.59 1.25 9.72
C ASN A 124 3.24 1.92 10.93
N ALA A 125 4.53 2.23 10.82
CA ALA A 125 5.23 3.02 11.83
C ALA A 125 4.90 4.51 11.63
N ILE A 126 4.55 5.19 12.71
CA ILE A 126 4.20 6.61 12.72
C ILE A 126 5.21 7.34 13.61
N GLY A 127 5.87 8.36 13.06
CA GLY A 127 6.88 9.13 13.79
C GLY A 127 7.70 10.01 12.86
N ASN A 128 8.50 10.90 13.45
CA ASN A 128 9.34 11.84 12.70
C ASN A 128 10.59 11.11 12.18
N ARG A 129 10.88 11.30 10.88
CA ARG A 129 12.13 10.90 10.23
C ARG A 129 13.25 11.89 10.52
#